data_AF-A0A5K1HJQ6-F1
#
_entry.id   AF-A0A5K1HJQ6-F1
#
_cell.length_a   1.000
_cell.length_b   1.000
_cell.length_c   1.000
_cell.angle_alpha   90.00
_cell.angle_beta   90.00
_cell.angle_gamma   90.00
#
_symmetry.space_group_name_H-M   'P 1'
#
loop_
_entity.id
_entity.type
_entity.pdbx_description
1 polymer ?
#
loop_
_entity_poly.entity_id
_entity_poly.type
_entity_poly.pdbx_seq_one_letter_code
_entity_poly.pdbx_strand_id
1 'polypeptide(L)' 'VRIVRNRLNKITLSIGDGANDVPMIKTAHIGVGLFGEEGMGAVLASDYALP' A
#
# COMPACT_ATOMS: atom_id res chain seq x y z
N VAL A 1 7.72 1.34 -6.02
CA VAL A 1 7.91 2.13 -4.78
C VAL A 1 9.35 2.15 -4.25
N ARG A 2 10.03 1.00 -4.06
CA ARG A 2 11.38 0.93 -3.43
C ARG A 2 12.42 1.91 -3.98
N ILE A 3 12.52 2.07 -5.30
CA ILE A 3 13.50 2.96 -5.94
C ILE A 3 13.26 4.42 -5.54
N VAL A 4 12.01 4.88 -5.61
CA VAL A 4 11.62 6.25 -5.24
C VAL A 4 11.85 6.49 -3.75
N ARG A 5 11.41 5.55 -2.90
CA ARG A 5 11.59 5.59 -1.44
C ARG A 5 13.06 5.78 -1.05
N ASN A 6 13.95 4.99 -1.66
CA ASN A 6 15.36 4.96 -1.25
C ASN A 6 16.22 6.05 -1.91
N ARG A 7 15.85 6.55 -3.09
CA ARG A 7 16.71 7.47 -3.85
C ARG A 7 16.34 8.94 -3.70
N LEU A 8 15.08 9.27 -3.43
CA LEU A 8 14.63 10.66 -3.47
C LEU A 8 14.47 11.31 -2.10
N ASN A 9 14.70 10.56 -1.01
CA ASN A 9 14.49 11.02 0.37
C ASN A 9 13.13 11.73 0.57
N LYS A 10 12.08 11.15 -0.02
CA LYS A 10 10.70 11.64 0.08
C LYS A 10 9.84 10.61 0.80
N ILE A 11 8.77 11.08 1.43
CA ILE A 11 7.70 10.22 1.93
C ILE A 11 6.94 9.65 0.73
N THR A 12 6.67 8.35 0.76
CA THR A 12 5.98 7.63 -0.31
C THR A 12 4.73 7.00 0.26
N LEU A 13 3.59 7.23 -0.40
CA LEU A 13 2.33 6.57 -0.13
C LEU A 13 2.02 5.60 -1.26
N SER A 14 1.46 4.44 -0.92
CA SER A 14 0.87 3.55 -1.92
C SER A 14 -0.51 3.09 -1.47
N ILE A 15 -1.41 2.99 -2.45
CA ILE A 15 -2.78 2.55 -2.26
C ILE A 15 -3.04 1.30 -3.09
N GLY A 16 -3.86 0.38 -2.60
CA GLY A 16 -4.28 -0.82 -3.31
C GLY A 16 -5.52 -1.46 -2.69
N ASP A 17 -6.19 -2.32 -3.44
CA ASP A 17 -7.46 -2.97 -3.08
C ASP A 17 -7.32 -4.51 -3.04
N GLY A 18 -6.32 -5.06 -3.70
CA GLY A 18 -6.11 -6.51 -3.82
C GLY A 18 -4.87 -7.07 -3.10
N ALA A 19 -4.80 -8.39 -2.98
CA ALA A 19 -3.65 -9.08 -2.37
C ALA A 19 -2.33 -8.89 -3.18
N ASN A 20 -2.45 -8.63 -4.48
CA ASN A 20 -1.37 -8.27 -5.39
C ASN A 20 -0.69 -6.92 -5.04
N ASP A 21 -1.38 -6.02 -4.34
CA ASP A 21 -0.82 -4.73 -3.93
C ASP A 21 -0.06 -4.79 -2.61
N VAL A 22 -0.21 -5.88 -1.85
CA VAL A 22 0.43 -6.06 -0.53
C VAL A 22 1.95 -5.79 -0.55
N PRO A 23 2.74 -6.29 -1.53
CA PRO A 23 4.17 -5.98 -1.59
C PRO A 23 4.42 -4.48 -1.79
N MET A 24 3.57 -3.79 -2.56
CA MET A 24 3.68 -2.36 -2.81
C MET A 24 3.36 -1.56 -1.54
N ILE A 25 2.24 -1.87 -0.88
CA ILE A 25 1.76 -1.30 0.38
C ILE A 25 2.84 -1.37 1.45
N LYS A 26 3.39 -2.56 1.70
CA LYS A 26 4.45 -2.78 2.71
C LYS A 26 5.77 -2.09 2.37
N THR A 27 6.02 -1.81 1.09
CA THR A 27 7.26 -1.15 0.65
C THR A 27 7.18 0.37 0.81
N ALA A 28 6.00 0.97 0.87
CA ALA A 28 5.83 2.41 1.05
C ALA A 28 6.11 2.84 2.51
N HIS A 29 6.17 4.16 2.73
CA HIS A 29 6.22 4.70 4.09
C HIS A 29 4.84 4.70 4.73
N ILE A 30 3.81 4.89 3.89
CA ILE A 30 2.40 4.85 4.27
C ILE A 30 1.69 3.95 3.26
N GLY A 31 1.05 2.90 3.76
CA GLY A 31 0.20 1.99 3.00
C GLY A 31 -1.27 2.29 3.23
N VAL A 32 -2.06 2.40 2.17
CA VAL A 32 -3.52 2.53 2.23
C VAL A 32 -4.16 1.35 1.53
N GLY A 33 -5.09 0.69 2.21
CA GLY A 33 -5.90 -0.40 1.66
C GLY A 33 -7.30 0.11 1.35
N LEU A 34 -7.86 -0.32 0.23
CA LEU A 34 -9.25 -0.07 -0.12
C LEU A 34 -10.09 -1.31 0.14
N PHE A 35 -11.28 -1.12 0.68
CA PHE A 35 -12.26 -2.20 0.75
C PHE A 35 -12.82 -2.46 -0.66
N GLY A 36 -12.89 -3.73 -1.05
CA GLY A 36 -13.38 -4.09 -2.38
C GLY A 36 -13.66 -5.58 -2.50
N GLU A 37 -14.10 -5.97 -3.70
CA GLU A 37 -14.47 -7.36 -4.03
C GLU A 37 -13.25 -8.27 -4.24
N GLU A 38 -12.04 -7.70 -4.38
CA GLU A 38 -10.79 -8.47 -4.51
C GLU A 38 -10.30 -9.09 -3.18
N GLY A 39 -11.05 -8.86 -2.11
CA GLY A 39 -10.80 -9.41 -0.78
C GLY A 39 -10.02 -8.46 0.13
N MET A 40 -9.73 -8.91 1.34
CA MET A 40 -9.19 -8.04 2.39
C MET A 40 -7.66 -7.98 2.41
N GLY A 41 -6.98 -8.53 1.40
CA GLY A 41 -5.51 -8.68 1.41
C GLY A 41 -4.79 -7.34 1.54
N ALA A 42 -5.17 -6.35 0.73
CA ALA A 42 -4.62 -5.00 0.81
C ALA A 42 -4.94 -4.31 2.14
N VAL A 43 -6.20 -4.39 2.59
CA VAL A 43 -6.69 -3.80 3.85
C VAL A 43 -5.95 -4.33 5.07
N LEU A 44 -5.74 -5.64 5.15
CA LEU A 44 -5.04 -6.26 6.28
C LEU A 44 -3.55 -5.94 6.29
N ALA A 45 -3.00 -5.52 5.15
CA ALA A 45 -1.59 -5.19 5.00
C ALA A 45 -1.29 -3.69 5.09
N SER A 46 -2.31 -2.83 5.14
CA SER A 46 -2.18 -1.37 5.11
C SER A 46 -2.16 -0.72 6.49
N ASP A 47 -1.63 0.50 6.57
CA ASP A 47 -1.62 1.30 7.79
C ASP A 47 -2.99 1.97 8.02
N TYR A 48 -3.68 2.31 6.93
CA TYR A 48 -5.02 2.87 6.93
C TYR A 48 -5.90 2.11 5.93
N ALA A 49 -7.20 2.09 6.19
CA ALA A 49 -8.20 1.51 5.31
C ALA A 49 -9.27 2.54 4.95
N LEU A 50 -9.62 2.63 3.67
CA LEU A 50 -10.67 3.51 3.15
C LEU A 50 -11.71 2.68 2.39
N PRO A 51 -12.96 3.16 2.30
CA PRO A 51 -14.00 2.53 1.47
C PRO A 51 -13.60 2.46 0.01
#